data_AF-A0A939FSN9-F1
#
_entry.id   AF-A0A939FSN9-F1
#
_cell.length_a   1.000
_cell.length_b   1.000
_cell.length_c   1.000
_cell.angle_alpha   90.00
_cell.angle_beta   90.00
_cell.angle_gamma   90.00
#
_symmetry.space_group_name_H-M   'P 1'
#
loop_
_entity.id
_entity.type
_entity.pdbx_description
1 polymer ?
#
loop_
_entity_poly.entity_id
_entity_poly.type
_entity_poly.pdbx_seq_one_letter_code
_entity_poly.pdbx_strand_id
1 'polypeptide(L)'
;MRHVIPRSSLRRAAALATLAAALGLGLAAPAQASPGPVPPLSAQEQALLTSGVPKIVELDPATGRIVSVKESGRTTDPAIDRHNYCNSGDGCFYSGRIPYANQGFYGSRGISYGNWPYRSAYDTGNYTATACWTSACTSRPLPPNTYAHFSGALVTGTSFQIH
;
A
#
# COMPACT_ATOMS: atom_id res chain seq x y z
N MET A 1 -21.97 55.56 -30.03
CA MET A 1 -21.22 56.65 -29.38
C MET A 1 -20.50 56.08 -28.17
N ARG A 2 -19.17 56.32 -28.08
CA ARG A 2 -18.30 56.38 -26.86
C ARG A 2 -18.25 55.13 -25.95
N HIS A 3 -17.12 54.61 -25.47
CA HIS A 3 -15.71 54.98 -25.56
C HIS A 3 -14.83 53.73 -25.35
N VAL A 4 -13.71 53.74 -26.08
CA VAL A 4 -12.47 52.98 -25.91
C VAL A 4 -11.76 53.37 -24.58
N ILE A 5 -11.07 52.44 -23.90
CA ILE A 5 -9.61 52.46 -23.60
C ILE A 5 -9.23 51.64 -22.34
N PRO A 6 -8.18 50.79 -22.42
CA PRO A 6 -7.61 49.98 -21.33
C PRO A 6 -6.59 50.76 -20.47
N ARG A 7 -6.17 50.21 -19.33
CA ARG A 7 -4.94 50.67 -18.65
C ARG A 7 -4.05 49.53 -18.16
N SER A 8 -3.01 49.34 -18.96
CA SER A 8 -1.69 48.82 -18.63
C SER A 8 -1.08 49.53 -17.42
N SER A 9 -0.25 48.83 -16.65
CA SER A 9 0.86 49.44 -15.90
C SER A 9 1.95 48.40 -15.60
N LEU A 10 2.92 48.30 -16.51
CA LEU A 10 4.28 47.86 -16.17
C LEU A 10 4.86 48.80 -15.10
N ARG A 11 5.42 48.26 -14.01
CA ARG A 11 6.60 48.77 -13.29
C ARG A 11 7.19 47.62 -12.47
N ARG A 12 8.49 47.38 -12.31
CA ARG A 12 9.77 47.86 -12.84
C ARG A 12 10.76 46.81 -12.34
N ALA A 13 11.69 46.37 -13.19
CA ALA A 13 12.88 45.67 -12.73
C ALA A 13 13.79 46.62 -11.94
N ALA A 14 14.46 46.11 -10.91
CA ALA A 14 15.83 46.48 -10.57
C ALA A 14 16.38 45.51 -9.50
N ALA A 15 17.48 44.86 -9.84
CA ALA A 15 18.30 44.03 -8.98
C ALA A 15 19.09 44.88 -7.98
N LEU A 16 19.49 44.28 -6.85
CA LEU A 16 20.70 44.66 -6.10
C LEU A 16 21.22 43.43 -5.35
N ALA A 17 22.39 42.97 -5.78
CA ALA A 17 23.18 41.96 -5.10
C ALA A 17 23.73 42.53 -3.78
N THR A 18 23.77 41.70 -2.74
CA THR A 18 24.67 41.90 -1.59
C THR A 18 25.40 40.60 -1.32
N LEU A 19 26.69 40.57 -1.70
CA LEU A 19 27.66 39.64 -1.11
C LEU A 19 27.91 40.10 0.32
N ALA A 20 27.59 39.25 1.30
CA ALA A 20 28.12 39.38 2.65
C ALA A 20 29.10 38.22 2.89
N ALA A 21 30.39 38.51 2.69
CA ALA A 21 31.46 37.72 3.26
C ALA A 21 31.55 38.09 4.75
N ALA A 22 31.19 37.16 5.63
CA ALA A 22 31.45 37.27 7.06
C ALA A 22 32.35 36.10 7.48
N LEU A 23 33.60 36.45 7.79
CA LEU A 23 34.59 35.57 8.40
C LEU A 23 34.18 35.26 9.85
N GLY A 24 34.14 33.97 10.17
CA GLY A 24 34.63 33.39 11.42
C GLY A 24 34.08 33.93 12.75
N LEU A 25 32.94 33.40 13.18
CA LEU A 25 32.69 33.08 14.59
C LEU A 25 32.13 31.66 14.60
N GLY A 26 32.92 30.72 15.12
CA GLY A 26 32.61 29.31 15.16
C GLY A 26 31.33 29.02 15.94
N LEU A 27 30.20 28.97 15.23
CA LEU A 27 29.09 28.14 15.63
C LEU A 27 29.57 26.71 15.47
N ALA A 28 30.05 26.11 16.57
CA ALA A 28 30.18 24.68 16.65
C ALA A 28 28.85 24.10 16.16
N ALA A 29 28.88 23.42 15.01
CA ALA A 29 27.76 22.63 14.55
C ALA A 29 27.26 21.82 15.76
N PRO A 30 25.94 21.68 15.99
CA PRO A 30 25.48 20.78 17.02
C PRO A 30 26.18 19.46 16.75
N ALA A 31 26.95 18.96 17.72
CA ALA A 31 27.58 17.66 17.60
C ALA A 31 26.42 16.70 17.35
N GLN A 32 26.21 16.32 16.08
CA GLN A 32 25.30 15.26 15.72
C GLN A 32 25.91 14.07 16.43
N ALA A 33 25.25 13.64 17.52
CA ALA A 33 25.64 12.43 18.21
C ALA A 33 25.71 11.36 17.12
N SER A 34 26.92 10.90 16.81
CA SER A 34 27.09 9.76 15.92
C SER A 34 26.16 8.68 16.48
N PRO A 35 25.24 8.13 15.67
CA PRO A 35 24.45 7.00 16.09
C PRO A 35 25.44 5.98 16.66
N GLY A 36 25.24 5.61 17.93
CA GLY A 36 26.09 4.62 18.57
C GLY A 36 26.13 3.34 17.72
N PRO A 37 27.13 2.46 17.92
CA PRO A 37 27.21 1.22 17.17
C PRO A 37 25.87 0.47 17.23
N VAL A 38 25.20 0.32 16.08
CA VAL A 38 23.99 -0.51 16.02
C VAL A 38 24.42 -1.95 16.31
N PRO A 39 23.84 -2.60 17.33
CA PRO A 39 24.20 -3.97 17.67
C PRO A 39 23.93 -4.92 16.50
N PRO A 40 24.67 -6.03 16.40
CA PRO A 40 24.38 -7.05 15.39
C PRO A 40 22.97 -7.61 15.60
N LEU A 41 22.35 -8.07 14.50
CA LEU A 41 21.05 -8.73 14.54
C LEU A 41 21.08 -9.90 15.54
N SER A 42 19.99 -10.05 16.29
CA SER A 42 19.80 -11.23 17.12
C SER A 42 19.72 -12.50 16.27
N ALA A 43 19.96 -13.67 16.88
CA ALA A 43 19.83 -14.96 16.18
C ALA A 43 18.42 -15.17 15.59
N GLN A 44 17.39 -14.63 16.25
CA GLN A 44 15.99 -14.71 15.80
C GLN A 44 15.75 -13.83 14.57
N GLU A 45 16.25 -12.59 14.58
CA GLU A 45 16.19 -11.69 13.43
C GLU A 45 16.99 -12.23 12.24
N GLN A 46 18.15 -12.84 12.50
CA GLN A 46 18.97 -13.47 11.48
C GLN A 46 18.26 -14.68 10.85
N ALA A 47 17.64 -15.54 11.67
CA ALA A 47 16.85 -16.67 11.20
C ALA A 47 15.67 -16.18 10.34
N LEU A 48 14.96 -15.17 10.83
CA LEU A 48 13.84 -14.57 10.13
C LEU A 48 14.27 -13.94 8.79
N LEU A 49 15.39 -13.22 8.77
CA LEU A 49 15.97 -12.63 7.56
C LEU A 49 16.18 -13.71 6.48
N THR A 50 16.68 -14.88 6.85
CA THR A 50 16.92 -16.01 5.93
C THR A 50 15.71 -16.91 5.66
N SER A 51 14.60 -16.73 6.38
CA SER A 51 13.40 -17.57 6.24
C SER A 51 12.59 -17.28 4.96
N GLY A 52 11.63 -18.14 4.63
CA GLY A 52 10.61 -17.87 3.60
C GLY A 52 9.43 -17.02 4.08
N VAL A 53 9.42 -16.60 5.35
CA VAL A 53 8.29 -15.86 5.96
C VAL A 53 8.34 -14.39 5.52
N PRO A 54 7.19 -13.75 5.22
CA PRO A 54 7.12 -12.31 5.01
C PRO A 54 7.66 -11.53 6.20
N LYS A 55 8.44 -10.48 5.94
CA LYS A 55 9.12 -9.69 6.97
C LYS A 55 9.31 -8.25 6.56
N ILE A 56 9.38 -7.40 7.57
CA ILE A 56 9.77 -6.00 7.43
C ILE A 56 11.23 -5.91 7.85
N VAL A 57 12.05 -5.35 6.98
CA VAL A 57 13.47 -5.05 7.24
C VAL A 57 13.58 -3.55 7.43
N GLU A 58 14.03 -3.13 8.61
CA GLU A 58 14.34 -1.72 8.89
C GLU A 58 15.80 -1.48 8.53
N LEU A 59 16.05 -0.43 7.75
CA LEU A 59 17.39 -0.05 7.30
C LEU A 59 17.76 1.32 7.87
N ASP A 60 19.01 1.46 8.29
CA ASP A 60 19.61 2.75 8.59
C ASP A 60 19.67 3.58 7.30
N PRO A 61 19.06 4.78 7.24
CA PRO A 61 18.94 5.53 5.99
C PRO A 61 20.27 6.14 5.52
N ALA A 62 21.26 6.30 6.40
CA ALA A 62 22.55 6.88 6.07
C ALA A 62 23.53 5.84 5.49
N THR A 63 23.40 4.59 5.92
CA THR A 63 24.36 3.51 5.62
C THR A 63 23.77 2.31 4.89
N GLY A 64 22.44 2.17 4.85
CA GLY A 64 21.75 1.02 4.28
C GLY A 64 21.88 -0.26 5.11
N ARG A 65 22.46 -0.20 6.32
CA ARG A 65 22.59 -1.37 7.20
C ARG A 65 21.24 -1.79 7.77
N ILE A 66 21.02 -3.10 7.92
CA ILE A 66 19.85 -3.63 8.62
C ILE A 66 19.95 -3.30 10.12
N VAL A 67 18.92 -2.67 10.66
CA VAL A 67 18.80 -2.32 12.08
C VAL A 67 17.79 -3.19 12.82
N SER A 68 16.76 -3.70 12.15
CA SER A 68 15.82 -4.67 12.72
C SER A 68 15.16 -5.53 11.64
N VAL A 69 14.76 -6.75 12.01
CA VAL A 69 13.97 -7.64 11.15
C VAL A 69 12.78 -8.15 11.95
N LYS A 70 11.57 -7.87 11.47
CA LYS A 70 10.34 -8.25 12.17
C LYS A 70 9.44 -9.04 11.25
N GLU A 71 8.72 -10.02 11.80
CA GLU A 71 7.73 -10.75 11.02
C GLU A 71 6.70 -9.74 10.51
N SER A 72 6.42 -9.82 9.22
CA SER A 72 5.37 -9.03 8.63
C SER A 72 4.10 -9.83 8.73
N GLY A 73 3.09 -9.30 9.41
CA GLY A 73 1.71 -9.76 9.26
C GLY A 73 1.15 -9.50 7.85
N ARG A 74 1.92 -8.84 6.97
CA ARG A 74 1.62 -8.59 5.56
C ARG A 74 2.62 -9.30 4.66
N THR A 75 2.15 -10.12 3.75
CA THR A 75 2.94 -10.54 2.58
C THR A 75 3.40 -9.28 1.85
N THR A 76 4.72 -9.01 1.82
CA THR A 76 5.31 -7.84 1.15
C THR A 76 4.85 -7.80 -0.30
N ASP A 77 4.22 -6.69 -0.67
CA ASP A 77 3.42 -6.38 -1.86
C ASP A 77 2.69 -7.54 -2.58
N PRO A 78 1.35 -7.57 -2.54
CA PRO A 78 0.59 -8.47 -3.38
C PRO A 78 0.73 -8.06 -4.85
N ALA A 79 1.21 -8.96 -5.71
CA ALA A 79 1.00 -8.83 -7.15
C ALA A 79 -0.45 -9.18 -7.57
N ILE A 80 -1.40 -9.11 -6.62
CA ILE A 80 -2.83 -9.15 -6.90
C ILE A 80 -3.34 -7.71 -7.02
N ASP A 81 -3.82 -7.39 -8.21
CA ASP A 81 -4.50 -6.14 -8.52
C ASP A 81 -6.01 -6.31 -8.41
N ARG A 82 -6.72 -5.19 -8.46
CA ARG A 82 -8.19 -5.16 -8.33
C ARG A 82 -8.83 -4.07 -9.17
N HIS A 83 -9.98 -4.37 -9.75
CA HIS A 83 -10.87 -3.39 -10.39
C HIS A 83 -12.34 -3.59 -10.01
N ASN A 84 -13.19 -2.62 -10.33
CA ASN A 84 -14.60 -2.54 -9.92
C ASN A 84 -15.58 -3.26 -10.88
N TYR A 85 -15.13 -4.33 -11.52
CA TYR A 85 -15.91 -5.21 -12.40
C TYR A 85 -15.30 -6.61 -12.36
N CYS A 86 -15.95 -7.59 -12.98
CA CYS A 86 -15.51 -8.99 -13.01
C CYS A 86 -15.35 -9.44 -14.46
N ASN A 87 -14.11 -9.75 -14.88
CA ASN A 87 -13.86 -10.40 -16.16
C ASN A 87 -13.89 -11.92 -16.01
N SER A 88 -13.81 -12.62 -17.15
CA SER A 88 -13.55 -14.05 -17.15
C SER A 88 -12.17 -14.35 -16.58
N GLY A 89 -12.11 -15.27 -15.61
CA GLY A 89 -10.87 -15.71 -14.99
C GLY A 89 -10.47 -14.95 -13.72
N ASP A 90 -11.08 -13.80 -13.45
CA ASP A 90 -10.83 -13.05 -12.21
C ASP A 90 -11.45 -13.76 -11.01
N GLY A 91 -10.78 -13.70 -9.86
CA GLY A 91 -11.46 -13.89 -8.59
C GLY A 91 -12.43 -12.73 -8.36
N CYS A 92 -13.62 -13.00 -7.85
CA CYS A 92 -14.69 -12.01 -7.86
C CYS A 92 -15.43 -11.91 -6.54
N PHE A 93 -15.72 -10.70 -6.08
CA PHE A 93 -16.72 -10.41 -5.06
C PHE A 93 -17.94 -9.75 -5.70
N TYR A 94 -19.07 -10.45 -5.70
CA TYR A 94 -20.29 -9.96 -6.33
C TYR A 94 -21.08 -9.05 -5.40
N SER A 95 -21.58 -7.96 -5.97
CA SER A 95 -22.48 -7.05 -5.27
C SER A 95 -23.89 -7.61 -5.23
N GLY A 96 -24.51 -7.57 -4.06
CA GLY A 96 -25.94 -7.84 -3.89
C GLY A 96 -26.81 -6.58 -3.88
N ARG A 97 -26.23 -5.38 -4.06
CA ARG A 97 -26.97 -4.12 -3.95
C ARG A 97 -26.39 -3.02 -4.85
N ILE A 98 -27.27 -2.31 -5.56
CA ILE A 98 -26.93 -1.08 -6.30
C ILE A 98 -26.78 0.09 -5.30
N PRO A 99 -25.80 1.00 -5.43
CA PRO A 99 -24.88 1.20 -6.56
C PRO A 99 -23.51 0.53 -6.42
N TYR A 100 -23.38 -0.46 -5.53
CA TYR A 100 -22.08 -1.05 -5.25
C TYR A 100 -21.63 -1.94 -6.41
N ALA A 101 -20.41 -1.70 -6.90
CA ALA A 101 -19.82 -2.45 -7.99
C ALA A 101 -19.37 -3.85 -7.55
N ASN A 102 -19.20 -4.77 -8.50
CA ASN A 102 -18.44 -6.00 -8.27
C ASN A 102 -16.96 -5.67 -8.04
N GLN A 103 -16.20 -6.60 -7.47
CA GLN A 103 -14.76 -6.43 -7.30
C GLN A 103 -14.08 -7.63 -7.93
N GLY A 104 -13.33 -7.39 -9.01
CA GLY A 104 -12.50 -8.39 -9.67
C GLY A 104 -11.08 -8.29 -9.15
N PHE A 105 -10.47 -9.44 -8.94
CA PHE A 105 -9.13 -9.63 -8.41
C PHE A 105 -8.34 -10.51 -9.38
N TYR A 106 -7.16 -10.06 -9.76
CA TYR A 106 -6.33 -10.73 -10.76
C TYR A 106 -4.86 -10.52 -10.46
N GLY A 107 -3.99 -11.22 -11.19
CA GLY A 107 -2.54 -11.16 -11.02
C GLY A 107 -2.00 -12.44 -10.41
N SER A 108 -0.94 -12.32 -9.59
CA SER A 108 -0.29 -13.47 -8.96
C SER A 108 -0.58 -13.56 -7.46
N ARG A 109 0.05 -14.53 -6.80
CA ARG A 109 -0.12 -14.82 -5.36
C ARG A 109 0.00 -13.55 -4.51
N GLY A 110 -0.97 -13.33 -3.62
CA GLY A 110 -1.03 -12.15 -2.77
C GLY A 110 -2.40 -11.93 -2.14
N ILE A 111 -2.51 -10.93 -1.26
CA ILE A 111 -3.75 -10.55 -0.58
C ILE A 111 -4.14 -9.12 -0.95
N SER A 112 -5.31 -8.93 -1.57
CA SER A 112 -5.93 -7.62 -1.75
C SER A 112 -6.80 -7.31 -0.53
N TYR A 113 -6.56 -6.19 0.14
CA TYR A 113 -7.40 -5.71 1.24
C TYR A 113 -8.37 -4.62 0.76
N GLY A 114 -9.51 -4.52 1.44
CA GLY A 114 -10.47 -3.47 1.14
C GLY A 114 -11.63 -3.39 2.12
N ASN A 115 -12.63 -2.61 1.72
CA ASN A 115 -13.90 -2.48 2.40
C ASN A 115 -14.99 -2.50 1.33
N TRP A 116 -15.52 -3.67 1.03
CA TRP A 116 -16.49 -3.87 -0.05
C TRP A 116 -17.84 -4.26 0.54
N PRO A 117 -18.72 -3.30 0.82
CA PRO A 117 -19.99 -3.57 1.49
C PRO A 117 -20.97 -4.30 0.55
N TYR A 118 -21.96 -4.97 1.14
CA TYR A 118 -23.05 -5.64 0.43
C TYR A 118 -22.62 -6.71 -0.59
N ARG A 119 -21.66 -7.58 -0.21
CA ARG A 119 -21.28 -8.75 -1.01
C ARG A 119 -22.28 -9.88 -0.80
N SER A 120 -22.80 -10.43 -1.88
CA SER A 120 -23.75 -11.56 -1.86
C SER A 120 -23.07 -12.92 -2.08
N ALA A 121 -21.92 -12.91 -2.74
CA ALA A 121 -21.12 -14.09 -3.05
C ALA A 121 -19.69 -13.70 -3.43
N TYR A 122 -18.82 -14.70 -3.54
CA TYR A 122 -17.55 -14.58 -4.24
C TYR A 122 -17.29 -15.80 -5.15
N ASP A 123 -16.48 -15.60 -6.17
CA ASP A 123 -15.98 -16.65 -7.08
C ASP A 123 -14.46 -16.63 -7.08
N THR A 124 -13.83 -17.78 -7.28
CA THR A 124 -12.37 -17.89 -7.28
C THR A 124 -11.72 -17.66 -8.64
N GLY A 125 -12.49 -17.59 -9.73
CA GLY A 125 -11.98 -17.45 -11.09
C GLY A 125 -10.98 -18.56 -11.43
N ASN A 126 -9.88 -18.22 -12.07
CA ASN A 126 -8.82 -19.20 -12.39
C ASN A 126 -7.91 -19.55 -11.20
N TYR A 127 -8.21 -19.07 -9.99
CA TYR A 127 -7.29 -19.10 -8.87
C TYR A 127 -7.70 -20.09 -7.79
N THR A 128 -6.70 -20.60 -7.05
CA THR A 128 -6.97 -21.10 -5.70
C THR A 128 -7.03 -19.89 -4.78
N ALA A 129 -8.16 -19.66 -4.09
CA ALA A 129 -8.39 -18.40 -3.39
C ALA A 129 -9.10 -18.56 -2.04
N THR A 130 -8.89 -17.58 -1.16
CA THR A 130 -9.66 -17.38 0.07
C THR A 130 -10.21 -15.96 0.11
N ALA A 131 -11.40 -15.81 0.70
CA ALA A 131 -12.03 -14.51 0.89
C ALA A 131 -12.36 -14.29 2.38
N CYS A 132 -12.22 -13.05 2.84
CA CYS A 132 -12.63 -12.65 4.19
C CYS A 132 -13.68 -11.55 4.13
N TRP A 133 -14.53 -11.52 5.16
CA TRP A 133 -15.52 -10.50 5.42
C TRP A 133 -15.50 -10.14 6.91
N THR A 134 -16.30 -9.14 7.30
CA THR A 134 -16.25 -8.57 8.66
C THR A 134 -16.47 -9.56 9.80
N SER A 135 -17.12 -10.70 9.57
CA SER A 135 -17.40 -11.69 10.61
C SER A 135 -16.60 -13.00 10.51
N ALA A 136 -16.01 -13.32 9.36
CA ALA A 136 -15.27 -14.57 9.16
C ALA A 136 -14.42 -14.54 7.87
N CYS A 137 -13.63 -15.59 7.69
CA CYS A 137 -12.97 -15.92 6.43
C CYS A 137 -13.39 -17.31 5.95
N THR A 138 -13.17 -17.59 4.67
CA THR A 138 -13.22 -18.98 4.18
C THR A 138 -12.28 -19.86 5.01
N SER A 139 -12.77 -20.99 5.50
CA SER A 139 -12.01 -21.87 6.41
C SER A 139 -10.81 -22.57 5.75
N ARG A 140 -10.78 -22.62 4.42
CA ARG A 140 -9.68 -23.17 3.62
C ARG A 140 -9.65 -22.51 2.23
N PRO A 141 -8.53 -22.55 1.51
CA PRO A 141 -8.51 -22.18 0.09
C PRO A 141 -9.47 -23.02 -0.73
N LEU A 142 -10.28 -22.35 -1.55
CA LEU A 142 -11.15 -22.99 -2.52
C LEU A 142 -10.43 -23.09 -3.87
N PRO A 143 -10.63 -24.18 -4.63
CA PRO A 143 -9.97 -24.36 -5.91
C PRO A 143 -10.50 -23.38 -6.98
N PRO A 144 -9.85 -23.30 -8.15
CA PRO A 144 -10.36 -22.55 -9.29
C PRO A 144 -11.79 -22.89 -9.67
N ASN A 145 -12.49 -21.91 -10.24
CA ASN A 145 -13.85 -21.97 -10.76
C ASN A 145 -14.87 -22.37 -9.69
N THR A 146 -14.68 -21.88 -8.46
CA THR A 146 -15.57 -22.15 -7.34
C THR A 146 -16.37 -20.91 -6.97
N TYR A 147 -17.69 -21.03 -7.07
CA TYR A 147 -18.65 -20.01 -6.62
C TYR A 147 -19.15 -20.30 -5.20
N ALA A 148 -18.94 -19.35 -4.29
CA ALA A 148 -19.37 -19.42 -2.89
C ALA A 148 -20.36 -18.29 -2.57
N HIS A 149 -21.57 -18.63 -2.16
CA HIS A 149 -22.64 -17.68 -1.84
C HIS A 149 -22.84 -17.55 -0.33
N PHE A 150 -23.27 -16.37 0.13
CA PHE A 150 -23.51 -16.09 1.55
C PHE A 150 -24.93 -16.42 2.00
N SER A 151 -25.57 -17.45 1.40
CA SER A 151 -26.91 -17.91 1.77
C SER A 151 -27.98 -16.81 1.86
N GLY A 152 -27.89 -15.79 0.98
CA GLY A 152 -28.81 -14.65 0.96
C GLY A 152 -28.42 -13.48 1.89
N ALA A 153 -27.42 -13.64 2.74
CA ALA A 153 -26.87 -12.54 3.53
C ALA A 153 -26.01 -11.61 2.67
N LEU A 154 -25.93 -10.35 3.10
CA LEU A 154 -25.02 -9.36 2.54
C LEU A 154 -23.94 -9.04 3.56
N VAL A 155 -22.69 -9.35 3.22
CA VAL A 155 -21.53 -9.13 4.09
C VAL A 155 -20.66 -7.98 3.58
N THR A 156 -19.77 -7.48 4.41
CA THR A 156 -18.73 -6.54 3.98
C THR A 156 -17.43 -7.30 3.78
N GLY A 157 -16.99 -7.45 2.54
CA GLY A 157 -15.73 -8.09 2.20
C GLY A 157 -14.54 -7.24 2.65
N THR A 158 -13.53 -7.88 3.24
CA THR A 158 -12.36 -7.23 3.84
C THR A 158 -11.05 -7.62 3.16
N SER A 159 -10.97 -8.84 2.61
CA SER A 159 -9.83 -9.24 1.78
C SER A 159 -10.17 -10.36 0.80
N PHE A 160 -9.36 -10.46 -0.25
CA PHE A 160 -9.33 -11.58 -1.19
C PHE A 160 -7.87 -11.98 -1.40
N GLN A 161 -7.57 -13.27 -1.30
CA GLN A 161 -6.22 -13.80 -1.42
C GLN A 161 -6.16 -14.83 -2.54
N ILE A 162 -5.22 -14.63 -3.46
CA ILE A 162 -4.78 -15.64 -4.44
C ILE A 162 -3.60 -16.39 -3.82
N HIS A 163 -3.67 -17.73 -3.85
CA HIS A 163 -2.62 -18.64 -3.39
C HIS A 163 -1.74 -19.09 -4.55
#